data_AF-A0A0V8TA86-F1
#
_entry.id   AF-A0A0V8TA86-F1
#
_cell.length_a   1.000
_cell.length_b   1.000
_cell.length_c   1.000
_cell.angle_alpha   90.00
_cell.angle_beta   90.00
_cell.angle_gamma   90.00
#
_symmetry.space_group_name_H-M   'P 1'
#
loop_
_entity.id
_entity.type
_entity.pdbx_description
1 polymer ?
#
loop_
_entity_poly.entity_id
_entity_poly.type
_entity_poly.pdbx_seq_one_letter_code
_entity_poly.pdbx_strand_id
1 'polypeptide(L)'
;MGGVRAPHHEFRGPTTEQLALAKTIVNRCPAYGRDRHYLGDLMVITLAGVHDLTVISLERSEGSTPSRTRPNIPFACAEFGIHTTGMSGLLRREQR
;
A
#
# COMPACT_ATOMS: atom_id res chain seq x y z
N MET A 1 -23.74 26.88 -21.41
CA MET A 1 -22.68 25.85 -21.27
C MET A 1 -22.46 25.61 -19.78
N GLY A 2 -23.19 24.65 -19.21
CA GLY A 2 -23.01 24.26 -17.81
C GLY A 2 -21.85 23.29 -17.71
N GLY A 3 -20.74 23.71 -17.10
CA GLY A 3 -19.65 22.81 -16.75
C GLY A 3 -20.16 21.77 -15.75
N VAL A 4 -20.18 20.51 -16.14
CA VAL A 4 -20.41 19.40 -15.22
C VAL A 4 -19.22 19.34 -14.26
N ARG A 5 -19.40 19.87 -13.05
CA ARG A 5 -18.47 19.60 -11.94
C ARG A 5 -18.52 18.10 -11.68
N ALA A 6 -17.42 17.41 -11.96
CA ALA A 6 -17.30 15.99 -11.66
C ALA A 6 -17.50 15.77 -10.14
N PRO A 7 -18.36 14.82 -9.73
CA PRO A 7 -18.56 14.55 -8.31
C PRO A 7 -17.27 13.95 -7.72
N HIS A 8 -16.76 14.57 -6.65
CA HIS A 8 -15.52 14.23 -5.95
C HIS A 8 -15.62 12.98 -5.06
N HIS A 9 -16.42 11.96 -5.43
CA HIS A 9 -16.80 10.88 -4.51
C HIS A 9 -16.85 9.46 -5.09
N GLU A 10 -16.08 9.16 -6.14
CA GLU A 10 -15.90 7.76 -6.56
C GLU A 10 -14.55 7.23 -6.08
N PHE A 11 -14.59 6.16 -5.28
CA PHE A 11 -13.46 5.23 -5.15
C PHE A 11 -13.14 4.73 -6.56
N ARG A 12 -12.18 5.38 -7.23
CA ARG A 12 -11.75 4.96 -8.56
C ARG A 12 -11.10 3.59 -8.41
N GLY A 13 -11.44 2.69 -9.33
CA GLY A 13 -10.73 1.42 -9.47
C GLY A 13 -9.24 1.63 -9.72
N PRO A 14 -8.41 0.57 -9.55
CA PRO A 14 -6.98 0.68 -9.71
C PRO A 14 -6.58 1.13 -11.12
N THR A 15 -5.57 1.98 -11.22
CA THR A 15 -5.02 2.42 -12.50
C THR A 15 -4.17 1.32 -13.16
N THR A 16 -3.81 1.51 -14.42
CA THR A 16 -2.93 0.55 -15.13
C THR A 16 -1.57 0.43 -14.46
N GLU A 17 -1.01 1.54 -13.96
CA GLU A 17 0.25 1.54 -13.22
C GLU A 17 0.11 0.77 -11.90
N GLN A 18 -0.99 0.95 -11.17
CA GLN A 18 -1.27 0.19 -9.95
C GLN A 18 -1.39 -1.31 -10.23
N LEU A 19 -2.05 -1.70 -11.33
CA LEU A 19 -2.13 -3.10 -11.76
C LEU A 19 -0.77 -3.69 -12.17
N ALA A 20 0.08 -2.90 -12.84
CA ALA A 20 1.43 -3.31 -13.23
C ALA A 20 2.33 -3.52 -12.00
N LEU A 21 2.26 -2.62 -11.02
CA LEU A 21 2.95 -2.76 -9.75
C LEU A 21 2.38 -3.93 -8.94
N ALA A 22 1.06 -4.10 -8.89
CA ALA A 22 0.40 -5.23 -8.24
C ALA A 22 0.91 -6.57 -8.78
N LYS A 23 1.03 -6.70 -10.10
CA LYS A 23 1.59 -7.89 -10.75
C LYS A 23 3.03 -8.15 -10.30
N THR A 24 3.85 -7.11 -10.24
CA THR A 24 5.24 -7.20 -9.76
C THR A 24 5.30 -7.67 -8.30
N ILE A 25 4.43 -7.12 -7.45
CA ILE A 25 4.33 -7.50 -6.04
C ILE A 25 3.92 -8.96 -5.89
N VAL A 26 2.85 -9.39 -6.58
CA VAL A 26 2.35 -10.77 -6.52
C VAL A 26 3.39 -11.78 -6.99
N ASN A 27 4.18 -11.45 -8.02
CA ASN A 27 5.24 -12.35 -8.50
C ASN A 27 6.33 -12.61 -7.45
N ARG A 28 6.64 -11.62 -6.60
CA ARG A 28 7.69 -11.72 -5.58
C ARG A 28 7.14 -12.10 -4.19
N CYS A 29 5.89 -11.76 -3.91
CA CYS A 29 5.15 -12.10 -2.69
C CYS A 29 3.83 -12.79 -3.07
N PRO A 30 3.86 -14.10 -3.42
CA PRO A 30 2.69 -14.82 -3.96
C PRO A 30 1.47 -14.86 -3.03
N ALA A 31 1.64 -14.61 -1.73
CA ALA A 31 0.54 -14.51 -0.77
C ALA A 31 -0.52 -13.49 -1.21
N TYR A 32 -0.10 -12.34 -1.78
CA TYR A 32 -0.99 -11.30 -2.29
C TYR A 32 -1.89 -11.75 -3.45
N GLY A 33 -1.52 -12.82 -4.16
CA GLY A 33 -2.32 -13.38 -5.26
C GLY A 33 -3.15 -14.61 -4.90
N ARG A 34 -2.97 -15.17 -3.69
CA ARG A 34 -3.63 -16.41 -3.26
C ARG A 34 -4.84 -16.17 -2.37
N ASP A 35 -4.81 -15.10 -1.58
CA ASP A 35 -5.81 -14.83 -0.56
C ASP A 35 -6.40 -13.42 -0.71
N ARG A 36 -7.73 -13.33 -0.71
CA ARG A 36 -8.48 -12.08 -0.82
C ARG A 36 -8.30 -11.17 0.41
N HIS A 37 -7.90 -11.73 1.55
CA HIS A 37 -7.60 -10.94 2.75
C HIS A 37 -6.47 -9.92 2.52
N TYR A 38 -5.56 -10.19 1.58
CA TYR A 38 -4.47 -9.29 1.22
C TYR A 38 -4.82 -8.25 0.14
N LEU A 39 -6.05 -8.24 -0.38
CA LEU A 39 -6.43 -7.32 -1.45
C LEU A 39 -6.35 -5.86 -1.00
N GLY A 40 -6.80 -5.56 0.21
CA GLY A 40 -6.73 -4.20 0.78
C GLY A 40 -5.30 -3.70 0.89
N ASP A 41 -4.42 -4.52 1.44
CA ASP A 41 -2.98 -4.25 1.54
C ASP A 41 -2.37 -3.99 0.16
N LEU A 42 -2.67 -4.85 -0.82
CA LEU A 42 -2.15 -4.72 -2.18
C LEU A 42 -2.59 -3.39 -2.83
N MET A 43 -3.84 -2.98 -2.62
CA MET A 43 -4.34 -1.69 -3.10
C MET A 43 -3.61 -0.52 -2.44
N VAL A 44 -3.39 -0.57 -1.12
CA VAL A 44 -2.68 0.49 -0.39
C VAL A 44 -1.23 0.60 -0.86
N ILE A 45 -0.52 -0.53 -0.94
CA ILE A 45 0.90 -0.58 -1.34
C ILE A 45 1.06 -0.08 -2.76
N THR A 46 0.20 -0.49 -3.69
CA THR A 46 0.30 -0.09 -5.10
C THR A 46 -0.05 1.38 -5.32
N LEU A 47 -1.07 1.89 -4.61
CA LEU A 47 -1.38 3.32 -4.60
C LEU A 47 -0.18 4.13 -4.10
N ALA A 48 0.43 3.70 -2.98
CA ALA A 48 1.57 4.41 -2.42
C ALA A 48 2.80 4.37 -3.32
N GLY A 49 3.10 3.22 -3.93
CA GLY A 49 4.24 3.09 -4.83
C GLY A 49 4.09 3.88 -6.14
N VAL A 50 2.88 3.97 -6.69
CA VAL A 50 2.63 4.73 -7.93
C VAL A 50 2.66 6.24 -7.70
N HIS A 51 2.19 6.69 -6.54
CA HIS A 51 2.06 8.12 -6.23
C HIS A 51 3.14 8.67 -5.29
N ASP A 52 4.19 7.88 -5.02
CA ASP A 52 5.29 8.23 -4.10
C ASP A 52 4.79 8.69 -2.72
N LEU A 53 3.80 7.98 -2.18
CA LEU A 53 3.22 8.29 -0.87
C LEU A 53 3.93 7.53 0.23
N THR A 54 3.98 8.14 1.42
CA THR A 54 4.40 7.44 2.63
C THR A 54 3.22 6.66 3.21
N VAL A 55 3.39 5.36 3.37
CA VAL A 55 2.40 4.50 4.06
C VAL A 55 2.59 4.63 5.56
N ILE A 56 1.51 5.01 6.26
CA ILE A 56 1.48 5.02 7.72
C ILE A 56 0.89 3.70 8.19
N SER A 57 1.70 2.85 8.82
CA SER A 57 1.25 1.55 9.32
C SER A 57 1.07 1.54 10.83
N LEU A 58 -0.01 0.90 11.28
CA LEU A 58 -0.27 0.58 12.69
C LEU A 58 0.24 -0.81 13.08
N GLU A 59 0.69 -1.59 12.11
CA GLU A 59 1.20 -2.93 12.36
C GLU A 59 2.47 -2.85 13.20
N ARG A 60 2.45 -3.54 14.34
CA ARG A 60 3.62 -3.71 15.19
C ARG A 60 4.41 -4.92 14.71
N SER A 61 5.73 -4.90 14.93
CA SER A 61 6.59 -6.08 14.73
C SER A 61 6.32 -7.21 15.74
N GLU A 62 5.27 -7.11 16.55
CA GLU A 62 4.90 -8.11 17.55
C GLU A 62 4.19 -9.29 16.85
N GLY A 63 4.98 -10.29 16.45
CA GLY A 63 4.48 -11.47 15.76
C GLY A 63 5.59 -12.31 15.13
N SER A 64 5.22 -13.29 14.33
CA SER A 64 6.16 -14.01 13.47
C SER A 64 6.83 -13.04 12.49
N THR A 65 8.15 -13.16 12.30
CA THR A 65 8.89 -12.36 11.32
C THR A 65 8.19 -12.42 9.96
N PRO A 66 7.79 -11.29 9.38
CA PRO A 66 7.08 -11.27 8.10
C PRO A 66 7.96 -11.85 6.99
N SER A 67 7.33 -12.47 6.01
CA SER A 67 8.01 -13.14 4.91
C SER A 67 7.18 -13.07 3.63
N ARG A 68 7.74 -13.50 2.50
CA ARG A 68 7.01 -13.53 1.21
C ARG A 68 5.78 -14.44 1.20
N THR A 69 5.72 -15.40 2.13
CA THR A 69 4.58 -16.34 2.28
C THR A 69 3.54 -15.86 3.28
N ARG A 70 3.92 -14.94 4.18
CA ARG A 70 3.02 -14.26 5.12
C ARG A 70 3.47 -12.80 5.28
N PRO A 71 3.28 -11.97 4.24
CA PRO A 71 3.75 -10.60 4.25
C PRO A 71 2.81 -9.75 5.10
N ASN A 72 3.34 -8.62 5.53
CA ASN A 72 2.61 -7.55 6.14
C ASN A 72 2.98 -6.24 5.42
N ILE A 73 2.24 -5.15 5.61
CA ILE A 73 2.41 -3.94 4.79
C ILE A 73 3.85 -3.39 4.86
N PRO A 74 4.47 -3.21 6.05
CA PRO A 74 5.84 -2.73 6.16
C PRO A 74 6.86 -3.61 5.43
N PHE A 75 6.74 -4.93 5.53
CA PHE A 75 7.64 -5.86 4.85
C PHE A 75 7.55 -5.72 3.33
N ALA A 76 6.33 -5.69 2.79
CA ALA A 76 6.13 -5.55 1.36
C ALA A 76 6.65 -4.19 0.87
N CYS A 77 6.29 -3.08 1.53
CA CYS A 77 6.79 -1.77 1.15
C CYS A 77 8.33 -1.70 1.14
N ALA A 78 9.01 -2.28 2.13
CA ALA A 78 10.46 -2.34 2.16
C ALA A 78 11.06 -3.11 0.96
N GLU A 79 10.46 -4.24 0.57
CA GLU A 79 10.91 -5.03 -0.59
C GLU A 79 10.80 -4.29 -1.94
N PHE A 80 9.91 -3.29 -2.03
CA PHE A 80 9.65 -2.51 -3.25
C PHE A 80 10.07 -1.04 -3.15
N GLY A 81 10.83 -0.66 -2.10
CA GLY A 81 11.33 0.70 -1.94
C GLY A 81 10.25 1.75 -1.65
N ILE A 82 9.10 1.34 -1.12
CA ILE A 82 7.99 2.22 -0.77
C ILE A 82 8.20 2.70 0.67
N HIS A 83 8.11 4.01 0.88
CA HIS A 83 8.32 4.60 2.20
C HIS A 83 7.21 4.21 3.18
N THR A 84 7.60 3.68 4.33
CA THR A 84 6.70 3.37 5.45
C THR A 84 7.14 4.01 6.75
N THR A 85 6.20 4.50 7.54
CA THR A 85 6.43 4.94 8.91
C THR A 85 5.35 4.39 9.85
N GLY A 86 5.71 4.18 11.12
CA GLY A 86 4.73 3.96 12.18
C GLY A 86 4.13 5.28 12.69
N MET A 87 3.07 5.20 13.50
CA MET A 87 2.43 6.36 14.12
C MET A 87 3.38 7.22 14.95
N SER A 88 4.27 6.62 15.73
CA SER A 88 5.26 7.38 16.50
C SER A 88 6.22 8.16 15.59
N GLY A 89 6.51 7.63 14.40
CA GLY A 89 7.30 8.33 13.39
C GLY A 89 6.54 9.50 12.77
N LEU A 90 5.25 9.28 12.44
CA LEU A 90 4.36 10.33 11.95
C LEU A 90 4.23 11.48 12.96
N LEU A 91 3.89 11.18 14.21
CA LEU A 91 3.70 12.19 15.25
C LEU A 91 4.97 13.02 15.50
N ARG A 92 6.16 12.42 15.40
CA ARG A 92 7.42 13.17 15.48
C ARG A 92 7.68 14.08 14.29
N ARG A 93 7.18 13.73 13.10
CA ARG A 93 7.32 14.55 11.89
C ARG A 93 6.40 15.78 11.95
N GLU A 94 5.17 15.61 12.42
CA GLU A 94 4.17 16.68 12.53
C GLU A 94 4.44 17.70 13.66
N GLN A 95 5.36 17.39 14.58
CA GLN A 95 5.79 18.30 15.65
C GLN A 95 6.88 19.30 15.22
N ARG A 96 7.28 19.29 13.95
CA ARG A 96 8.27 20.21 13.36
C ARG A 96 7.59 21.21 12.45
#